data_AF-A0A2X5S9L9-F1
#
_entry.id   AF-A0A2X5S9L9-F1
#
_cell.length_a   1.000
_cell.length_b   1.000
_cell.length_c   1.000
_cell.angle_alpha   90.00
_cell.angle_beta   90.00
_cell.angle_gamma   90.00
#
_symmetry.space_group_name_H-M   'P 1'
#
loop_
_entity.id
_entity.type
_entity.pdbx_description
1 polymer ?
#
loop_
_entity_poly.entity_id
_entity_poly.type
_entity_poly.pdbx_seq_one_letter_code
_entity_poly.pdbx_strand_id
1 'polypeptide(L)'
;MKKSNGFKLSFLNPKYFTLWLGISVLWCVVKLPYPLLLALGKRLGTWSQPFLKRRKSIARQNIRLCFPDMCPQEQEALLQQNFESLGLGFLETGMAWFWSDRRIRKWFDVEGLENLKKAQSGKRGVMCVGFILCPLNWAAESWGFVSQ
;
A
#
# COMPACT_ATOMS: atom_id res chain seq x y z
N MET A 1 18.54 3.21 35.46
CA MET A 1 17.45 2.21 35.57
C MET A 1 16.48 2.42 34.40
N LYS A 2 16.41 1.48 33.44
CA LYS A 2 15.48 1.54 32.30
C LYS A 2 14.04 1.45 32.83
N LYS A 3 13.24 2.51 32.67
CA LYS A 3 11.78 2.43 32.89
C LYS A 3 11.20 1.49 31.84
N SER A 4 10.81 0.28 32.23
CA SER A 4 9.95 -0.55 31.38
C SER A 4 8.60 0.15 31.30
N ASN A 5 8.26 0.71 30.15
CA ASN A 5 6.90 1.14 29.86
C ASN A 5 6.03 -0.12 29.73
N GLY A 6 5.59 -0.65 30.87
CA GLY A 6 4.65 -1.75 30.93
C GLY A 6 3.36 -1.36 30.20
N PHE A 7 2.81 -2.32 29.46
CA PHE A 7 1.57 -2.17 28.71
C PHE A 7 0.47 -1.62 29.65
N LYS A 8 0.05 -0.36 29.45
CA LYS A 8 -0.95 0.27 30.32
C LYS A 8 -2.33 -0.25 29.92
N LEU A 9 -3.04 -0.90 30.84
CA LEU A 9 -4.44 -1.33 30.68
C LEU A 9 -5.40 -0.20 30.26
N SER A 10 -5.00 1.06 30.40
CA SER A 10 -5.73 2.23 29.89
C SER A 10 -5.93 2.26 28.37
N PHE A 11 -5.19 1.46 27.59
CA PHE A 11 -5.36 1.30 26.15
C PHE A 11 -6.53 0.37 25.76
N LEU A 12 -7.11 -0.35 26.73
CA LEU A 12 -8.33 -1.16 26.57
C LEU A 12 -9.61 -0.35 26.87
N ASN A 13 -9.50 0.97 27.05
CA ASN A 13 -10.66 1.83 27.29
C ASN A 13 -11.69 1.72 26.14
N PRO A 14 -13.00 1.71 26.43
CA PRO A 14 -14.07 1.60 25.43
C PRO A 14 -14.05 2.73 24.37
N LYS A 15 -13.36 3.84 24.62
CA LYS A 15 -13.07 4.89 23.62
C LYS A 15 -12.24 4.39 22.42
N TYR A 16 -11.44 3.33 22.59
CA TYR A 16 -10.63 2.74 21.52
C TYR A 16 -11.26 1.49 20.91
N PHE A 17 -12.46 1.11 21.32
CA PHE A 17 -13.16 -0.07 20.80
C PHE A 17 -13.33 -0.01 19.27
N THR A 18 -13.65 1.16 18.70
CA THR A 18 -13.76 1.36 17.25
C THR A 18 -12.43 1.12 16.53
N LEU A 19 -11.31 1.51 17.14
CA LEU A 19 -9.98 1.27 16.58
C LEU A 19 -9.62 -0.22 16.63
N TRP A 20 -9.87 -0.88 17.76
CA TRP A 20 -9.67 -2.32 17.92
C TRP A 20 -10.56 -3.13 16.97
N LEU A 21 -11.80 -2.69 16.75
CA LEU A 21 -12.72 -3.29 15.80
C LEU A 21 -12.20 -3.12 14.36
N GLY A 22 -11.73 -1.92 13.99
CA GLY A 22 -11.11 -1.67 12.69
C GLY A 22 -9.87 -2.53 12.44
N ILE A 23 -9.00 -2.66 13.44
CA ILE A 23 -7.80 -3.52 13.37
C ILE A 23 -8.19 -5.00 13.24
N SER A 24 -9.19 -5.45 14.01
CA SER A 24 -9.66 -6.83 13.96
C SER A 24 -10.30 -7.18 12.61
N VAL A 25 -11.09 -6.26 12.04
CA VAL A 25 -11.64 -6.41 10.69
C VAL A 25 -10.52 -6.46 9.66
N LEU A 26 -9.55 -5.54 9.73
CA LEU A 26 -8.40 -5.54 8.82
C LEU A 26 -7.61 -6.85 8.91
N TRP A 27 -7.38 -7.36 10.13
CA TRP A 27 -6.72 -8.63 10.37
C TRP A 27 -7.47 -9.82 9.76
N CYS A 28 -8.81 -9.86 9.91
CA CYS A 28 -9.65 -10.86 9.28
C CYS A 28 -9.59 -10.77 7.75
N VAL A 29 -9.66 -9.55 7.20
CA VAL A 29 -9.60 -9.30 5.75
C VAL A 29 -8.26 -9.78 5.18
N VAL A 30 -7.14 -9.45 5.82
CA VAL A 30 -5.80 -9.80 5.33
C VAL A 30 -5.53 -11.33 5.38
N LYS A 31 -6.29 -12.11 6.14
CA LYS A 31 -6.18 -13.58 6.11
C LYS A 31 -6.74 -14.21 4.82
N LEU A 32 -7.62 -13.51 4.10
CA LEU A 32 -8.19 -14.02 2.85
C LEU A 32 -7.12 -14.31 1.77
N PRO A 33 -7.41 -15.22 0.82
CA PRO A 33 -6.53 -15.46 -0.31
C PRO A 33 -6.40 -14.22 -1.19
N TYR A 34 -5.22 -14.02 -1.77
CA TYR A 34 -4.85 -12.84 -2.56
C TYR A 34 -5.86 -12.45 -3.66
N PRO A 35 -6.45 -13.37 -4.44
CA PRO A 35 -7.44 -13.00 -5.46
C PRO A 35 -8.70 -12.33 -4.89
N LEU A 36 -9.12 -12.73 -3.69
CA LEU A 36 -10.27 -12.10 -3.02
C LEU A 36 -9.91 -10.72 -2.49
N LEU A 37 -8.70 -10.56 -1.97
CA LEU A 37 -8.17 -9.24 -1.58
C LEU A 37 -8.08 -8.31 -2.78
N LEU A 38 -7.61 -8.79 -3.93
CA LEU A 38 -7.57 -8.03 -5.17
C LEU A 38 -8.97 -7.55 -5.58
N ALA A 39 -9.95 -8.46 -5.59
CA ALA A 39 -11.33 -8.12 -5.94
C ALA A 39 -11.96 -7.12 -4.95
N LEU A 40 -11.71 -7.30 -3.65
CA LEU A 40 -12.16 -6.37 -2.60
C LEU A 40 -11.52 -4.99 -2.77
N GLY A 41 -10.22 -4.93 -3.06
CA GLY A 41 -9.48 -3.67 -3.23
C GLY A 41 -10.01 -2.86 -4.42
N LYS A 42 -10.20 -3.53 -5.56
CA LYS A 42 -10.81 -2.91 -6.75
C LYS A 42 -12.22 -2.41 -6.48
N ARG A 43 -13.04 -3.21 -5.80
CA ARG A 43 -14.42 -2.83 -5.43
C ARG A 43 -14.45 -1.65 -4.47
N LEU A 44 -13.61 -1.65 -3.45
CA LEU A 44 -13.47 -0.54 -2.50
C LEU A 44 -13.04 0.74 -3.22
N GLY A 45 -12.05 0.64 -4.11
CA GLY A 45 -11.61 1.75 -4.96
C GLY A 45 -12.73 2.33 -5.81
N THR A 46 -13.48 1.46 -6.49
CA THR A 46 -14.64 1.85 -7.31
C THR A 46 -15.74 2.49 -6.48
N TRP A 47 -16.12 1.90 -5.35
CA TRP A 47 -17.16 2.43 -4.45
C TRP A 47 -16.73 3.72 -3.76
N SER A 48 -15.43 3.97 -3.61
CA SER A 48 -14.93 5.22 -3.04
C SER A 48 -15.05 6.42 -3.99
N GLN A 49 -15.16 6.19 -5.30
CA GLN A 49 -15.25 7.26 -6.30
C GLN A 49 -16.37 8.28 -6.06
N PRO A 50 -17.63 7.89 -5.81
CA PRO A 50 -18.70 8.85 -5.55
C PRO A 50 -18.48 9.67 -4.27
N PHE A 51 -17.79 9.11 -3.28
CA PHE A 51 -17.46 9.82 -2.03
C PHE A 51 -16.29 10.79 -2.20
N LEU A 52 -15.29 10.43 -3.02
CA LEU A 52 -14.06 11.16 -3.20
C LEU A 52 -14.10 12.14 -4.39
N LYS A 53 -15.18 12.91 -4.53
CA LYS A 53 -15.41 13.84 -5.68
C LYS A 53 -14.23 14.78 -5.95
N ARG A 54 -13.62 15.33 -4.88
CA ARG A 54 -12.44 16.21 -5.00
C ARG A 54 -11.23 15.48 -5.57
N ARG A 55 -10.92 14.27 -5.07
CA ARG A 55 -9.82 13.44 -5.58
C ARG A 55 -10.07 13.05 -7.04
N LYS A 56 -11.33 12.77 -7.39
CA LYS A 56 -11.73 12.41 -8.76
C LYS A 56 -11.48 13.55 -9.73
N SER A 57 -11.86 14.76 -9.36
CA SER A 57 -11.61 15.96 -10.17
C SER A 57 -10.11 16.19 -10.43
N ILE A 58 -9.30 16.10 -9.37
CA ILE A 58 -7.84 16.28 -9.46
C ILE A 58 -7.21 15.19 -10.34
N ALA A 59 -7.54 13.93 -10.11
CA ALA A 59 -7.00 12.81 -10.90
C ALA A 59 -7.39 12.93 -12.38
N ARG A 60 -8.63 13.32 -12.68
CA ARG A 60 -9.09 13.56 -14.06
C ARG A 60 -8.32 14.70 -14.72
N GLN A 61 -8.08 15.80 -14.00
CA GLN A 61 -7.29 16.92 -14.52
C GLN A 61 -5.84 16.49 -14.78
N ASN A 62 -5.23 15.74 -13.86
CA ASN A 62 -3.87 15.22 -14.05
C ASN A 62 -3.78 14.28 -15.26
N ILE A 63 -4.76 13.38 -15.45
CA ILE A 63 -4.79 12.48 -16.62
C ILE A 63 -4.90 13.30 -17.92
N ARG A 64 -5.75 14.33 -17.95
CA ARG A 64 -5.88 15.22 -19.13
C ARG A 64 -4.60 15.97 -19.43
N LEU A 65 -3.88 16.42 -18.40
CA LEU A 65 -2.62 17.13 -18.56
C LEU A 65 -1.48 16.21 -19.02
N CYS A 66 -1.44 14.97 -18.51
CA CYS A 66 -0.41 13.99 -18.87
C CYS A 66 -0.68 13.30 -20.22
N PHE A 67 -1.95 13.15 -20.61
CA PHE A 67 -2.39 12.44 -21.81
C PHE A 67 -3.43 13.25 -22.60
N PRO A 68 -3.06 14.42 -23.13
CA PRO A 68 -3.99 15.30 -23.85
C PRO A 68 -4.52 14.68 -25.15
N ASP A 69 -3.72 13.85 -25.81
CA ASP A 69 -4.06 13.24 -27.11
C ASP A 69 -4.95 11.98 -27.01
N MET A 70 -5.25 11.55 -25.77
CA MET A 70 -5.99 10.33 -25.51
C MET A 70 -7.51 10.56 -25.57
N CYS A 71 -8.26 9.57 -26.04
CA CYS A 71 -9.71 9.67 -26.20
C CYS A 71 -10.41 9.86 -24.82
N PRO A 72 -11.50 10.66 -24.70
CA PRO A 72 -12.18 10.87 -23.42
C PRO A 72 -12.63 9.58 -22.73
N GLN A 73 -13.02 8.55 -23.50
CA GLN A 73 -13.39 7.24 -22.98
C GLN A 73 -12.21 6.52 -22.31
N GLU A 74 -11.02 6.60 -22.91
CA GLU A 74 -9.80 5.99 -22.37
C GLU A 74 -9.30 6.74 -21.13
N GLN A 75 -9.45 8.08 -21.11
CA GLN A 75 -9.13 8.89 -19.93
C GLN A 75 -10.03 8.53 -18.73
N GLU A 76 -11.32 8.29 -18.95
CA GLU A 76 -12.22 7.81 -17.87
C GLU A 76 -11.91 6.37 -17.45
N ALA A 77 -11.48 5.50 -18.37
CA ALA A 77 -11.02 4.16 -18.03
C ALA A 77 -9.75 4.19 -17.16
N LEU A 78 -8.78 5.05 -17.49
CA LEU A 78 -7.59 5.28 -16.66
C LEU A 78 -7.95 5.88 -15.30
N LEU A 79 -8.92 6.79 -15.25
CA LEU A 79 -9.42 7.33 -13.99
C LEU A 79 -9.99 6.21 -13.11
N GLN A 80 -10.81 5.34 -13.69
CA GLN A 80 -11.38 4.17 -13.02
C GLN A 80 -10.27 3.24 -12.48
N GLN A 81 -9.29 2.91 -13.31
CA GLN A 81 -8.13 2.10 -12.91
C GLN A 81 -7.31 2.74 -11.79
N ASN A 82 -7.10 4.06 -11.82
CA ASN A 82 -6.39 4.78 -10.76
C ASN A 82 -7.10 4.65 -9.40
N PHE A 83 -8.44 4.74 -9.39
CA PHE A 83 -9.22 4.52 -8.17
C PHE A 83 -9.21 3.07 -7.70
N GLU A 84 -9.25 2.11 -8.62
CA GLU A 84 -9.07 0.69 -8.30
C GLU A 84 -7.71 0.42 -7.65
N SER A 85 -6.64 0.99 -8.21
CA SER A 85 -5.29 0.92 -7.66
C SER A 85 -5.19 1.58 -6.29
N LEU A 86 -5.90 2.69 -6.05
CA LEU A 86 -5.97 3.33 -4.74
C LEU A 86 -6.61 2.42 -3.68
N GLY A 87 -7.71 1.74 -4.03
CA GLY A 87 -8.39 0.81 -3.12
C GLY A 87 -7.56 -0.46 -2.88
N LEU A 88 -6.91 -0.98 -3.92
CA LEU A 88 -5.96 -2.09 -3.80
C LEU A 88 -4.79 -1.71 -2.89
N GLY A 89 -4.24 -0.51 -3.07
CA GLY A 89 -3.13 0.01 -2.27
C GLY A 89 -3.43 0.09 -0.77
N PHE A 90 -4.67 0.37 -0.41
CA PHE A 90 -5.10 0.35 0.99
C PHE A 90 -5.04 -1.07 1.59
N LEU A 91 -5.57 -2.08 0.87
CA LEU A 91 -5.49 -3.47 1.31
C LEU A 91 -4.06 -3.99 1.33
N GLU A 92 -3.27 -3.56 0.36
CA GLU A 92 -1.86 -3.85 0.25
C GLU A 92 -1.05 -3.35 1.45
N THR A 93 -1.34 -2.14 1.92
CA THR A 93 -0.74 -1.61 3.15
C THR A 93 -1.10 -2.48 4.36
N GLY A 94 -2.36 -2.93 4.45
CA GLY A 94 -2.77 -3.89 5.48
C GLY A 94 -2.07 -5.24 5.36
N MET A 95 -1.90 -5.75 4.13
CA MET A 95 -1.17 -6.99 3.90
C MET A 95 0.27 -6.89 4.37
N ALA A 96 0.98 -5.80 4.05
CA ALA A 96 2.35 -5.61 4.49
C ALA A 96 2.50 -5.59 6.02
N TRP A 97 1.55 -5.01 6.77
CA TRP A 97 1.62 -5.02 8.24
C TRP A 97 1.34 -6.38 8.90
N PHE A 98 0.53 -7.24 8.28
CA PHE A 98 0.08 -8.48 8.92
C PHE A 98 0.56 -9.77 8.25
N TRP A 99 1.05 -9.73 7.00
CA TRP A 99 1.64 -10.89 6.33
C TRP A 99 3.08 -11.08 6.76
N SER A 100 3.50 -12.34 6.83
CA SER A 100 4.91 -12.66 6.99
C SER A 100 5.66 -12.47 5.68
N ASP A 101 6.94 -12.07 5.76
CA ASP A 101 7.84 -11.92 4.62
C ASP A 101 7.80 -13.11 3.66
N ARG A 102 7.69 -14.33 4.19
CA ARG A 102 7.62 -15.56 3.39
C ARG A 102 6.39 -15.60 2.49
N ARG A 103 5.25 -15.09 2.95
CA ARG A 103 4.01 -15.02 2.16
C ARG A 103 4.13 -13.92 1.10
N ILE A 104 4.70 -12.79 1.47
CA ILE A 104 4.94 -11.64 0.60
C ILE A 104 5.84 -12.04 -0.58
N ARG A 105 7.01 -12.65 -0.30
CA ARG A 105 7.98 -13.07 -1.33
C ARG A 105 7.45 -14.06 -2.37
N LYS A 106 6.29 -14.72 -2.13
CA LYS A 106 5.65 -15.58 -3.14
C LYS A 106 4.93 -14.80 -4.24
N TRP A 107 4.56 -13.56 -3.98
CA TRP A 107 3.75 -12.73 -4.88
C TRP A 107 4.56 -11.64 -5.58
N PHE A 108 5.83 -11.45 -5.22
CA PHE A 108 6.70 -10.43 -5.80
C PHE A 108 8.04 -11.05 -6.20
N ASP A 109 8.51 -10.69 -7.38
CA ASP A 109 9.87 -10.94 -7.81
C ASP A 109 10.67 -9.64 -7.70
N VAL A 110 11.95 -9.76 -7.36
CA VAL A 110 12.84 -8.60 -7.15
C VAL A 110 13.97 -8.66 -8.15
N GLU A 111 13.83 -7.86 -9.21
CA GLU A 111 14.87 -7.70 -10.23
C GLU A 111 15.87 -6.59 -9.85
N GLY A 112 17.14 -6.75 -10.22
CA GLY A 112 18.16 -5.70 -10.05
C GLY A 112 18.81 -5.62 -8.66
N LEU A 113 18.51 -6.56 -7.76
CA LEU A 113 19.11 -6.64 -6.41
C LEU A 113 20.65 -6.79 -6.45
N GLU A 114 21.19 -7.32 -7.55
CA GLU A 114 22.62 -7.43 -7.79
C GLU A 114 23.33 -6.08 -7.91
N ASN A 115 22.68 -5.08 -8.51
CA ASN A 115 23.24 -3.73 -8.67
C ASN A 115 23.40 -3.06 -7.31
N LEU A 116 22.46 -3.30 -6.40
CA LEU A 116 22.51 -2.81 -5.03
C LEU A 116 23.66 -3.47 -4.25
N LYS A 117 23.80 -4.81 -4.36
CA LYS A 117 24.91 -5.56 -3.73
C LYS A 117 26.29 -5.11 -4.25
N LYS A 118 26.42 -4.89 -5.57
CA LYS A 118 27.65 -4.36 -6.18
C LYS A 118 27.98 -2.96 -5.66
N ALA A 119 26.99 -2.06 -5.61
CA ALA A 119 27.19 -0.71 -5.09
C ALA A 119 27.58 -0.70 -3.59
N GLN A 120 26.98 -1.58 -2.78
CA GLN A 120 27.29 -1.73 -1.36
C GLN A 120 28.70 -2.28 -1.11
N SER A 121 29.17 -3.21 -1.96
CA SER A 121 30.54 -3.76 -1.87
C SER A 121 31.63 -2.70 -2.10
N GLY A 122 31.32 -1.64 -2.86
CA GLY A 122 32.23 -0.52 -3.12
C GLY A 122 32.36 0.50 -1.98
N LYS A 123 31.74 0.26 -0.81
CA LYS A 123 31.66 1.21 0.33
C LYS A 123 31.15 2.61 -0.04
N ARG A 124 30.40 2.73 -1.15
CA ARG A 124 29.75 3.99 -1.55
C ARG A 124 28.32 3.99 -0.99
N GLY A 125 27.87 5.14 -0.48
CA GLY A 125 26.48 5.30 -0.04
C GLY A 125 25.52 5.08 -1.20
N VAL A 126 24.47 4.28 -0.99
CA VAL A 126 23.45 3.99 -1.99
C VAL A 126 22.22 4.85 -1.67
N MET A 127 21.82 5.71 -2.60
CA MET A 127 20.55 6.46 -2.51
C MET A 127 19.48 5.71 -3.29
N CYS A 128 18.45 5.23 -2.60
CA CYS A 128 17.29 4.61 -3.23
C CYS A 128 16.24 5.68 -3.53
N VAL A 129 15.88 5.84 -4.81
CA VAL A 129 14.78 6.71 -5.23
C VAL A 129 13.59 5.84 -5.61
N GLY A 130 12.52 5.92 -4.82
CA GLY A 130 11.27 5.22 -5.10
C GLY A 130 10.20 6.20 -5.59
N PHE A 131 9.48 5.82 -6.63
CA PHE A 131 8.26 6.51 -7.04
C PHE A 131 7.05 5.90 -6.32
N ILE A 132 6.23 6.74 -5.69
CA ILE A 132 4.98 6.29 -5.05
C ILE A 132 3.93 6.11 -6.16
N LEU A 133 4.04 5.01 -6.90
CA LEU A 133 3.10 4.63 -7.98
C LEU A 133 2.00 3.68 -7.50
N CYS A 134 2.24 2.99 -6.37
CA CYS A 134 1.33 2.22 -5.49
C CYS A 134 2.12 1.94 -4.18
N PRO A 135 1.53 1.44 -3.08
CA PRO A 135 2.04 1.64 -1.72
C PRO A 135 3.51 1.25 -1.57
N LEU A 136 4.30 2.26 -1.23
CA LEU A 136 5.74 2.21 -0.96
C LEU A 136 6.13 1.16 0.09
N ASN A 137 5.17 0.60 0.83
CA ASN A 137 5.46 -0.33 1.92
C ASN A 137 6.09 -1.64 1.42
N TRP A 138 5.70 -2.15 0.26
CA TRP A 138 6.22 -3.42 -0.27
C TRP A 138 7.67 -3.33 -0.73
N ALA A 139 8.07 -2.22 -1.37
CA ALA A 139 9.43 -2.03 -1.84
C ALA A 139 10.40 -1.85 -0.66
N ALA A 140 10.00 -1.14 0.38
CA ALA A 140 10.85 -0.99 1.56
C ALA A 140 11.05 -2.33 2.32
N GLU A 141 10.01 -3.15 2.40
CA GLU A 141 10.01 -4.42 3.12
C GLU A 141 10.68 -5.56 2.34
N SER A 142 10.41 -5.70 1.03
CA SER A 142 11.03 -6.73 0.18
C SER A 142 12.55 -6.54 0.01
N TRP A 143 13.03 -5.29 0.05
CA TRP A 143 14.45 -4.96 -0.03
C TRP A 143 15.14 -5.01 1.35
N GLY A 144 14.40 -5.31 2.42
CA GLY A 144 14.96 -5.49 3.77
C GLY A 144 15.35 -4.19 4.48
N PHE A 145 14.81 -3.04 4.06
CA PHE A 145 15.13 -1.75 4.69
C PHE A 145 14.38 -1.50 6.00
N VAL A 146 13.32 -2.28 6.30
CA VAL A 146 12.40 -2.02 7.43
C VAL A 146 12.45 -3.09 8.54
N SER A 147 13.22 -4.18 8.39
CA SER A 147 13.35 -5.14 9.50
C SER A 147 14.34 -4.65 10.57
N GLN A 148 13.82 -3.98 11.61
CA GLN A 148 14.43 -3.89 12.93
C GLN A 148 13.42 -4.25 14.01
#